data_AF-A0A183HPK4-F1
#
_entry.id   AF-A0A183HPK4-F1
#
_cell.length_a   1.000
_cell.length_b   1.000
_cell.length_c   1.000
_cell.angle_alpha   90.00
_cell.angle_beta   90.00
_cell.angle_gamma   90.00
#
_symmetry.space_group_name_H-M   'P 1'
#
loop_
_entity.id
_entity.type
_entity.pdbx_description
1 polymer ?
#
loop_
_entity_poly.entity_id
_entity_poly.type
_entity_poly.pdbx_seq_one_letter_code
_entity_poly.pdbx_strand_id
1 'polypeptide(L)'
;MTFLLGCPLAFVLIHRKFHGCEAEPLECNQLFNMYYPIDACGARLEPVLNPQLSMLLPVNVPRYNGTADVVENNNSMLDSSLLWGNHRIDHILHCPHAMITLPSSVLPNVLHASYWESDDVAAFILKK
;
A
#
# COMPACT_ATOMS: atom_id res chain seq x y z
N MET A 1 5.46 10.80 -9.25
CA MET A 1 5.21 9.69 -8.32
C MET A 1 3.82 9.85 -7.76
N THR A 2 3.11 8.76 -7.51
CA THR A 2 1.73 8.77 -7.01
C THR A 2 1.65 7.95 -5.73
N PHE A 3 1.01 8.51 -4.70
CA PHE A 3 0.82 7.85 -3.41
C PHE A 3 -0.68 7.63 -3.17
N LEU A 4 -1.05 6.40 -2.85
CA LEU A 4 -2.39 6.00 -2.48
C LEU A 4 -2.38 5.67 -0.99
N LEU A 5 -3.23 6.33 -0.22
CA LEU A 5 -3.35 6.15 1.23
C LEU A 5 -4.76 5.62 1.53
N GLY A 6 -4.90 4.34 1.88
CA GLY A 6 -6.20 3.71 2.15
C GLY A 6 -7.17 3.71 0.95
N CYS A 7 -6.63 3.74 -0.27
CA CYS A 7 -7.43 3.90 -1.48
C CYS A 7 -8.11 2.58 -1.89
N PRO A 8 -9.42 2.57 -2.21
CA PRO A 8 -10.16 1.36 -2.63
C PRO A 8 -9.85 0.90 -4.07
N LEU A 9 -8.75 1.37 -4.67
CA LEU A 9 -8.42 1.12 -6.08
C LEU A 9 -8.36 -0.37 -6.41
N ALA A 10 -7.79 -1.21 -5.53
CA ALA A 10 -7.73 -2.65 -5.75
C ALA A 10 -9.11 -3.26 -5.98
N PHE A 11 -10.12 -2.87 -5.20
CA PHE A 11 -11.49 -3.36 -5.36
C PHE A 11 -12.13 -2.87 -6.67
N VAL A 12 -11.89 -1.61 -7.04
CA VAL A 12 -12.36 -1.06 -8.32
C VAL A 12 -11.75 -1.83 -9.49
N LEU A 13 -10.46 -2.13 -9.44
CA LEU A 13 -9.75 -2.89 -10.47
C LEU A 13 -10.26 -4.34 -10.55
N ILE A 14 -10.45 -5.01 -9.41
CA ILE A 14 -11.06 -6.35 -9.36
C ILE A 14 -12.45 -6.34 -9.98
N HIS A 15 -13.29 -5.36 -9.63
CA HIS A 15 -14.63 -5.23 -10.18
C HIS A 15 -14.60 -5.03 -11.70
N ARG A 16 -13.73 -4.15 -12.21
CA ARG A 16 -13.56 -3.93 -13.65
C ARG A 16 -13.10 -5.20 -14.37
N LYS A 17 -12.15 -5.93 -13.78
CA LYS A 17 -11.65 -7.19 -14.33
C LYS A 17 -12.71 -8.28 -14.37
N PHE A 18 -13.58 -8.33 -13.37
CA PHE A 18 -14.76 -9.21 -13.37
C PHE A 18 -15.70 -8.92 -14.54
N HIS A 19 -15.76 -7.66 -15.00
CA HIS A 19 -16.51 -7.24 -16.19
C HIS A 19 -15.70 -7.30 -17.50
N GLY A 20 -14.52 -7.92 -17.51
CA GLY A 20 -13.68 -8.06 -18.70
C GLY A 20 -12.98 -6.77 -19.13
N CYS A 21 -12.97 -5.73 -18.28
CA CYS A 21 -12.22 -4.52 -18.52
C CYS A 21 -10.84 -4.61 -17.84
N GLU A 22 -9.80 -4.86 -18.61
CA GLU A 22 -8.42 -4.72 -18.13
C GLU A 22 -8.09 -3.23 -17.91
N ALA A 23 -7.26 -2.98 -16.91
CA ALA A 23 -6.80 -1.62 -16.61
C ALA A 23 -5.44 -1.40 -17.27
N GLU A 24 -5.34 -0.32 -18.03
CA GLU A 24 -4.06 0.13 -18.55
C GLU A 24 -3.16 0.64 -17.43
N PRO A 25 -1.83 0.49 -17.56
CA PRO A 25 -0.89 1.12 -16.64
C PRO A 25 -1.15 2.62 -16.53
N LEU A 26 -1.14 3.12 -15.30
CA LEU A 26 -1.18 4.56 -15.08
C LEU A 26 0.06 5.21 -15.72
N GLU A 27 -0.11 6.38 -16.35
CA GLU A 27 1.00 7.20 -16.85
C GLU A 27 1.80 7.86 -15.71
N CYS A 28 2.05 7.14 -14.62
CA CYS A 28 2.86 7.59 -13.50
C CYS A 28 4.17 6.80 -13.46
N ASN A 29 5.30 7.49 -13.26
CA ASN A 29 6.61 6.84 -13.16
C ASN A 29 6.69 5.76 -12.05
N GLN A 30 5.91 5.93 -10.97
CA GLN A 30 5.89 5.02 -9.83
C GLN A 30 4.62 5.24 -9.00
N LEU A 31 3.95 4.15 -8.66
CA LEU A 31 2.85 4.11 -7.71
C LEU A 31 3.29 3.50 -6.37
N PHE A 32 2.88 4.12 -5.26
CA PHE A 32 3.01 3.55 -3.92
C PHE A 32 1.61 3.44 -3.31
N ASN A 33 1.24 2.22 -2.93
CA ASN A 33 0.01 1.91 -2.23
C ASN A 33 0.33 1.65 -0.76
N MET A 34 -0.13 2.53 0.12
CA MET A 34 0.03 2.42 1.56
C MET A 34 -1.31 2.20 2.22
N TYR A 35 -1.38 1.18 3.06
CA TYR A 35 -2.61 0.87 3.77
C TYR A 35 -2.34 0.27 5.16
N TYR A 36 -3.27 0.50 6.08
CA TYR A 36 -3.31 -0.24 7.34
C TYR A 36 -3.97 -1.61 7.11
N PRO A 37 -3.47 -2.71 7.72
CA PRO A 37 -4.08 -4.04 7.56
C PRO A 37 -5.53 -4.16 8.04
N ILE A 38 -5.94 -3.26 8.95
CA ILE A 38 -7.30 -3.21 9.49
C ILE A 38 -8.23 -2.29 8.68
N ASP A 39 -7.71 -1.62 7.65
CA ASP A 39 -8.50 -0.75 6.79
C ASP A 39 -9.31 -1.59 5.78
N ALA A 40 -10.63 -1.55 5.90
CA ALA A 40 -11.52 -2.25 4.98
C ALA A 40 -11.46 -1.68 3.53
N CYS A 41 -11.02 -0.44 3.36
CA CYS A 41 -10.82 0.18 2.06
C CYS A 41 -9.42 -0.08 1.49
N GLY A 42 -8.45 -0.46 2.33
CA GLY A 42 -7.08 -0.75 1.95
C GLY A 42 -6.91 -2.19 1.49
N ALA A 43 -6.37 -2.38 0.28
CA ALA A 43 -6.03 -3.71 -0.22
C ALA A 43 -4.83 -3.66 -1.17
N ARG A 44 -4.22 -4.83 -1.35
CA ARG A 44 -3.06 -5.01 -2.21
C ARG A 44 -3.40 -4.80 -3.68
N LEU A 45 -2.57 -4.04 -4.39
CA LEU A 45 -2.67 -3.86 -5.84
C LEU A 45 -1.84 -4.88 -6.61
N GLU A 46 -0.66 -5.27 -6.11
CA GLU A 46 0.26 -6.13 -6.86
C GLU A 46 -0.42 -7.42 -7.38
N PRO A 47 -1.18 -8.19 -6.57
CA PRO A 47 -1.85 -9.40 -7.04
C PRO A 47 -2.99 -9.13 -8.04
N VAL A 48 -3.56 -7.92 -8.01
CA VAL A 48 -4.64 -7.49 -8.92
C VAL A 48 -4.07 -7.14 -10.29
N LEU A 49 -2.94 -6.44 -10.30
CA LEU A 49 -2.20 -6.07 -11.51
C LEU A 49 -1.61 -7.30 -12.20
N ASN A 50 -0.95 -8.17 -11.44
CA ASN A 50 -0.41 -9.42 -11.94
C ASN A 50 -0.56 -10.55 -10.90
N PRO A 51 -1.31 -11.62 -11.21
CA PRO A 51 -1.53 -12.75 -10.28
C PRO A 51 -0.26 -13.42 -9.76
N GLN A 52 0.85 -13.37 -10.49
CA GLN A 52 2.14 -13.94 -10.06
C GLN A 52 2.69 -13.22 -8.81
N LEU A 53 2.28 -11.98 -8.58
CA LEU A 53 2.70 -11.16 -7.44
C LEU A 53 1.91 -11.47 -6.16
N SER A 54 0.93 -12.38 -6.21
CA SER A 54 0.20 -12.87 -5.03
C SER A 54 1.12 -13.51 -3.98
N MET A 55 2.21 -14.14 -4.41
CA MET A 55 3.19 -14.79 -3.55
C MET A 55 4.12 -13.83 -2.81
N LEU A 56 4.15 -12.56 -3.22
CA LEU A 56 4.97 -11.55 -2.57
C LEU A 56 4.28 -11.06 -1.31
N LEU A 57 5.03 -10.84 -0.24
CA LEU A 57 4.53 -10.11 0.91
C LEU A 57 4.62 -8.60 0.62
N PRO A 58 3.65 -7.79 1.09
CA PRO A 58 3.76 -6.34 1.06
C PRO A 58 4.90 -5.88 1.98
N VAL A 59 5.49 -4.73 1.66
CA VAL A 59 6.67 -4.21 2.36
C VAL A 59 6.23 -3.40 3.59
N ASN A 60 6.83 -3.61 4.75
CA ASN A 60 6.51 -2.76 5.91
C ASN A 60 7.13 -1.38 5.74
N VAL A 61 6.36 -0.32 5.98
CA VAL A 61 6.88 1.04 6.05
C VAL A 61 7.76 1.16 7.31
N PRO A 62 9.02 1.61 7.18
CA PRO A 62 9.90 1.79 8.33
C PRO A 62 9.35 2.82 9.32
N ARG A 63 9.51 2.53 10.62
CA ARG A 63 9.12 3.47 11.68
C ARG A 63 10.10 4.66 11.69
N TYR A 64 9.59 5.87 11.77
CA TYR A 64 10.38 7.09 11.82
C TYR A 64 11.24 7.18 13.10
N ASN A 65 10.72 6.69 14.24
CA ASN A 65 11.34 6.84 15.57
C ASN A 65 11.91 5.53 16.19
N GLY A 66 11.74 4.38 15.55
CA GLY A 66 12.34 3.13 16.01
C GLY A 66 13.73 2.97 15.43
N THR A 67 14.67 2.39 16.19
CA THR A 67 16.00 2.00 15.69
C THR A 67 15.88 1.53 14.25
N ALA A 68 16.63 2.16 13.35
CA ALA A 68 16.71 1.76 11.97
C ALA A 68 17.32 0.35 11.93
N ASP A 69 16.52 -0.67 12.22
CA ASP A 69 16.77 -1.99 11.73
C ASP A 69 16.59 -1.83 10.22
N VAL A 70 17.74 -1.63 9.59
CA VAL A 70 17.96 -1.63 8.16
C VAL A 70 17.45 -2.98 7.64
N VAL A 71 16.14 -3.09 7.48
CA VAL A 71 15.53 -4.06 6.57
C VAL A 71 15.47 -3.36 5.22
N GLU A 72 16.64 -2.93 4.76
CA GLU A 72 16.83 -2.73 3.33
C GLU A 72 16.77 -4.10 2.66
N ASN A 73 16.03 -4.12 1.56
CA ASN A 73 16.17 -5.06 0.47
C ASN A 73 15.81 -6.52 0.74
N ASN A 74 14.52 -6.79 0.58
CA ASN A 74 14.14 -7.76 -0.43
C ASN A 74 13.52 -7.04 -1.63
N ASN A 75 14.31 -6.21 -2.32
CA ASN A 75 14.13 -6.07 -3.77
C ASN A 75 14.54 -7.43 -4.37
N SER A 76 13.74 -8.48 -4.13
CA SER A 76 13.84 -9.68 -4.92
C SER A 76 13.59 -9.22 -6.35
N MET A 77 14.66 -9.20 -7.13
CA MET A 77 14.76 -8.93 -8.56
C MET A 77 13.43 -9.18 -9.30
N LEU A 78 12.54 -8.19 -9.21
CA LEU A 78 11.18 -8.24 -9.75
C LEU A 78 11.24 -7.48 -11.05
N ASP A 79 10.78 -8.13 -12.12
CA ASP A 79 10.70 -7.47 -13.41
C ASP A 79 9.72 -6.29 -13.28
N SER A 80 10.25 -5.08 -13.51
CA SER A 80 9.47 -3.84 -13.47
C SER A 80 8.32 -3.84 -14.48
N SER A 81 8.38 -4.72 -15.50
CA SER A 81 7.28 -4.92 -16.44
C SER A 81 5.97 -5.42 -15.80
N LEU A 82 6.06 -6.07 -14.63
CA LEU A 82 4.90 -6.65 -13.93
C LEU A 82 4.19 -5.63 -13.03
N LEU A 83 4.77 -4.43 -12.87
CA LEU A 83 4.33 -3.40 -11.94
C LEU A 83 3.98 -2.12 -12.70
N TRP A 84 3.10 -1.30 -12.11
CA TRP A 84 2.92 0.09 -12.52
C TRP A 84 4.03 0.99 -11.93
N GLY A 85 5.28 0.68 -12.27
CA GLY A 85 6.47 1.39 -11.80
C GLY A 85 7.73 0.52 -11.71
N ASN A 86 8.82 1.12 -11.23
CA ASN A 86 10.13 0.47 -11.10
C ASN A 86 10.43 -0.04 -9.67
N HIS A 87 9.54 0.23 -8.71
CA HIS A 87 9.65 -0.18 -7.31
C HIS A 87 8.39 -0.90 -6.83
N ARG A 88 8.51 -1.61 -5.70
CA ARG A 88 7.40 -2.28 -5.01
C ARG A 88 6.24 -1.32 -4.76
N ILE A 89 5.04 -1.78 -5.07
CA ILE A 89 3.82 -0.96 -5.02
C ILE A 89 3.18 -1.05 -3.64
N ASP A 90 3.04 -2.25 -3.06
CA ASP A 90 2.28 -2.44 -1.82
C ASP A 90 3.14 -2.28 -0.56
N HIS A 91 2.76 -1.33 0.29
CA HIS A 91 3.39 -1.02 1.57
C HIS A 91 2.36 -1.07 2.72
N ILE A 92 2.70 -1.77 3.80
CA ILE A 92 1.88 -1.86 5.01
C ILE A 92 2.36 -0.86 6.05
N LEU A 93 1.40 -0.12 6.61
CA LEU A 93 1.63 0.74 7.76
C LEU A 93 1.47 -0.03 9.07
N HIS A 94 2.30 0.32 10.04
CA HIS A 94 2.16 -0.20 11.39
C HIS A 94 0.87 0.32 12.03
N CYS A 95 -0.01 -0.60 12.44
CA CYS A 95 -1.24 -0.24 13.13
C CYS A 95 -1.03 -0.18 14.66
N PRO A 96 -1.25 0.97 15.31
CA PRO A 96 -1.24 1.07 16.77
C PRO A 96 -2.27 0.13 17.40
N HIS A 97 -1.91 -0.47 18.54
CA HIS A 97 -2.80 -1.41 19.25
C HIS A 97 -4.14 -0.77 19.65
N ALA A 98 -4.12 0.53 20.00
CA ALA A 98 -5.32 1.28 20.36
C ALA A 98 -6.35 1.37 19.21
N MET A 99 -5.92 1.28 17.95
CA MET A 99 -6.83 1.32 16.80
C MET A 99 -7.53 -0.02 16.57
N ILE A 100 -6.89 -1.12 16.97
CA ILE A 100 -7.44 -2.48 16.84
C ILE A 100 -8.60 -2.70 17.84
N THR A 101 -8.62 -1.97 18.95
CA THR A 101 -9.67 -2.07 19.97
C THR A 101 -10.87 -1.16 19.69
N LEU A 102 -10.80 -0.29 18.68
CA LEU A 102 -11.89 0.61 18.34
C LEU A 102 -13.09 -0.13 17.74
N PRO A 103 -14.32 0.35 17.97
CA PRO A 103 -15.49 -0.14 17.24
C PRO A 103 -15.34 0.08 15.73
N SER A 104 -15.81 -0.89 14.94
CA SER A 104 -15.74 -0.86 13.47
C SER A 104 -16.45 0.35 12.85
N SER A 105 -17.43 0.93 13.53
CA SER A 105 -18.15 2.13 13.07
C SER A 105 -17.30 3.41 13.09
N VAL A 106 -16.29 3.49 13.95
CA VAL A 106 -15.43 4.67 14.11
C VAL A 106 -14.15 4.52 13.29
N LEU A 107 -13.78 3.27 13.00
CA LEU A 107 -12.51 2.92 12.39
C LEU A 107 -12.23 3.62 11.04
N PRO A 108 -13.20 3.77 10.11
CA PRO A 108 -12.95 4.46 8.84
C PRO A 108 -12.48 5.91 9.01
N ASN A 109 -13.11 6.66 9.92
CA ASN A 109 -12.77 8.07 10.15
C ASN A 109 -11.38 8.20 10.80
N VAL A 110 -11.10 7.34 11.79
CA VAL A 110 -9.81 7.36 12.50
C VAL A 110 -8.67 6.93 11.58
N LEU A 111 -8.87 5.87 10.78
CA LEU A 111 -7.87 5.43 9.80
C LEU A 111 -7.57 6.51 8.76
N HIS A 112 -8.61 7.13 8.21
CA HIS A 112 -8.44 8.19 7.23
C HIS A 112 -7.60 9.36 7.76
N ALA A 113 -7.85 9.80 8.99
CA ALA A 113 -7.02 10.82 9.65
C ALA A 113 -5.59 10.31 9.91
N SER A 114 -5.46 9.06 10.37
CA SER A 114 -4.17 8.46 10.75
C SER A 114 -3.16 8.41 9.60
N TYR A 115 -3.60 8.26 8.35
CA TYR A 115 -2.71 8.31 7.18
C TYR A 115 -1.94 9.63 7.07
N TRP A 116 -2.58 10.76 7.39
CA TRP A 116 -2.01 12.09 7.27
C TRP A 116 -1.25 12.53 8.54
N GLU A 117 -1.59 11.96 9.68
CA GLU A 117 -0.91 12.22 10.96
C GLU A 117 0.31 11.31 11.18
N SER A 118 0.53 10.32 10.32
CA SER A 118 1.62 9.36 10.48
C SER A 118 2.98 9.95 10.08
N ASP A 119 3.88 10.06 11.06
CA ASP A 119 5.30 10.38 10.81
C ASP A 119 5.98 9.36 9.89
N ASP A 120 5.58 8.08 9.97
CA ASP A 120 6.13 7.00 9.15
C ASP A 120 5.78 7.22 7.67
N VAL A 121 4.54 7.62 7.38
CA VAL A 121 4.07 7.99 6.03
C VAL A 121 4.81 9.22 5.54
N ALA A 122 4.88 10.28 6.36
CA ALA A 122 5.54 11.52 6.00
C ALA A 122 7.03 11.29 5.69
N ALA A 123 7.74 10.54 6.54
CA ALA A 123 9.14 10.20 6.36
C ALA A 123 9.37 9.33 5.12
N PHE A 124 8.46 8.41 4.79
CA PHE A 124 8.55 7.62 3.56
C PHE A 124 8.41 8.50 2.32
N ILE A 125 7.38 9.36 2.29
CA ILE A 125 7.11 10.25 1.15
C ILE A 125 8.29 11.19 0.91
N LEU A 126 8.86 11.78 1.98
CA LEU A 126 9.99 12.71 1.87
C LEU A 126 11.30 12.06 1.41
N LYS A 127 11.45 10.74 1.56
CA LYS A 127 12.65 9.98 1.17
C LYS A 127 12.62 9.48 -0.28
N LYS A 128 11.52 9.68 -1.02
CA LYS A 128 11.29 9.13 -2.37
C LYS A 128 11.14 10.22 -3.40
#